data_AF-A0A428S1G9-F1
#
_entry.id   AF-A0A428S1G9-F1
#
_cell.length_a   1.000
_cell.length_b   1.000
_cell.length_c   1.000
_cell.angle_alpha   90.00
_cell.angle_beta   90.00
_cell.angle_gamma   90.00
#
_symmetry.space_group_name_H-M   'P 1'
#
loop_
_entity.id
_entity.type
_entity.pdbx_description
1 polymer ?
#
loop_
_entity_poly.entity_id
_entity_poly.type
_entity_poly.pdbx_seq_one_letter_code
_entity_poly.pdbx_strand_id
1 'polypeptide(L)'
;MLESGRQSHLDGYESDDDQTEDDGDSEGIHSHDEQDQGSESESEGESGQSQGSQEHSDDNDSDVLDSYFSQFGFSSDDEDLNETIEFYVQPGSPSPGTAVGTARTLPAGFTFKDAALVSEWLEDCEQNHKTCKKPTPNLPTRVLFIGSDVRLPHLYEGQNEEARYTALSHCWGGGEHHPPSTTRKTLAKHKEAIDWADLPQTFTDAMEVTRLLGIEYIWIDSLCIIQDDADDWVRESANMANIYQQAVLTISADGAADSYAGLFNTVSKRTAAEPKKIQWTDGSHEQDLYTRLTDLPPKSVRTHSIATVNIEENPLRGRAWALQEWLVSSRVVHFTKGELIWECKKVHRCECQVVAKECSSNWTIQTKSQFIGFHRKRNHTMVNWQGVVREFTNRLITKDTDRLPALSGIAALAKPNAADDYLAGIWKSNLPSSLVWTRLDEGSMRRQEYYAPTWSWASIIGPTIELYLGCSPIAEVVSLSKELASANPFGPLKSASITIKSPIARFPSHVRLEGEPRLVFRDASNTFLGRLTLDVTERLEITTIHEIVIALIGYHGQYRGQYITGLALKQGEEQESGFRRVGFVEIIVKPSRTWRRDVSYALRTRNKVITIV
;
A
#
# COMPACT_ATOMS: atom_id res chain seq x y z
N MET A 1 -53.14 1.20 21.62
CA MET A 1 -54.58 1.23 21.94
C MET A 1 -55.15 2.46 21.23
N LEU A 2 -56.03 2.40 20.23
CA LEU A 2 -56.68 1.31 19.46
C LEU A 2 -56.66 1.79 17.97
N GLU A 3 -56.42 0.99 16.91
CA GLU A 3 -57.35 0.04 16.24
C GLU A 3 -58.78 0.60 16.04
N SER A 4 -59.50 0.54 14.89
CA SER A 4 -59.30 0.09 13.50
C SER A 4 -60.44 0.73 12.62
N GLY A 5 -60.61 0.60 11.28
CA GLY A 5 -59.89 -0.07 10.19
C GLY A 5 -60.83 -0.49 9.01
N ARG A 6 -60.25 -0.77 7.82
CA ARG A 6 -60.83 -1.48 6.61
C ARG A 6 -61.78 -0.77 5.61
N GLN A 7 -61.73 -1.34 4.38
CA GLN A 7 -62.63 -1.27 3.20
C GLN A 7 -62.57 -0.03 2.26
N SER A 8 -62.82 -0.12 0.93
CA SER A 8 -62.39 -1.06 -0.16
C SER A 8 -63.07 -0.69 -1.50
N HIS A 9 -62.42 -0.96 -2.65
CA HIS A 9 -62.93 -0.95 -4.04
C HIS A 9 -63.30 0.41 -4.70
N LEU A 10 -62.77 0.66 -5.91
CA LEU A 10 -63.49 0.46 -7.18
C LEU A 10 -62.53 0.57 -8.41
N ASP A 11 -62.91 -0.06 -9.52
CA ASP A 11 -62.10 -0.30 -10.73
C ASP A 11 -62.31 0.73 -11.87
N GLY A 12 -61.48 0.68 -12.94
CA GLY A 12 -61.93 1.10 -14.28
C GLY A 12 -60.88 1.60 -15.32
N TYR A 13 -60.80 0.89 -16.46
CA TYR A 13 -60.38 1.30 -17.84
C TYR A 13 -58.89 1.65 -18.08
N GLU A 14 -58.14 1.10 -19.07
CA GLU A 14 -58.35 0.89 -20.54
C GLU A 14 -58.47 2.19 -21.35
N SER A 15 -57.93 2.38 -22.57
CA SER A 15 -56.86 1.72 -23.38
C SER A 15 -56.56 2.60 -24.63
N ASP A 16 -55.76 2.12 -25.60
CA ASP A 16 -55.62 2.57 -27.01
C ASP A 16 -54.80 3.89 -27.24
N ASP A 17 -53.66 3.89 -27.97
CA ASP A 17 -53.41 3.88 -29.44
C ASP A 17 -53.56 5.31 -30.07
N ASP A 18 -52.90 5.75 -31.17
CA ASP A 18 -52.18 5.06 -32.27
C ASP A 18 -51.21 6.01 -33.06
N GLN A 19 -50.52 5.47 -34.09
CA GLN A 19 -50.02 6.09 -35.36
C GLN A 19 -48.73 6.99 -35.33
N THR A 20 -47.57 6.58 -35.92
CA THR A 20 -47.10 6.50 -37.36
C THR A 20 -46.66 7.86 -37.93
N GLU A 21 -45.77 8.09 -38.91
CA GLU A 21 -45.05 7.38 -40.02
C GLU A 21 -43.62 8.05 -40.16
N ASP A 22 -42.63 7.70 -41.00
CA ASP A 22 -41.94 6.45 -41.45
C ASP A 22 -40.57 6.87 -42.10
N ASP A 23 -39.96 6.12 -43.04
CA ASP A 23 -38.68 6.33 -43.79
C ASP A 23 -37.37 6.16 -42.95
N GLY A 24 -36.32 5.42 -43.33
CA GLY A 24 -35.78 4.94 -44.62
C GLY A 24 -34.29 5.36 -44.67
N ASP A 25 -33.26 4.50 -44.63
CA ASP A 25 -32.84 3.56 -45.68
C ASP A 25 -31.86 2.46 -45.17
N SER A 26 -31.54 1.50 -46.04
CA SER A 26 -30.78 0.27 -45.76
C SER A 26 -29.33 0.24 -46.28
N GLU A 27 -28.50 -0.63 -45.68
CA GLU A 27 -27.40 -1.47 -46.24
C GLU A 27 -26.45 -1.89 -45.08
N GLY A 28 -25.82 -3.07 -45.03
CA GLY A 28 -25.73 -4.14 -46.03
C GLY A 28 -24.38 -4.88 -45.91
N ILE A 29 -24.04 -5.46 -44.75
CA ILE A 29 -22.73 -6.12 -44.55
C ILE A 29 -22.82 -7.60 -44.98
N HIS A 30 -22.14 -7.93 -46.09
CA HIS A 30 -21.83 -9.32 -46.46
C HIS A 30 -20.31 -9.56 -46.52
N SER A 31 -19.92 -10.73 -46.04
CA SER A 31 -18.58 -11.32 -46.13
C SER A 31 -18.20 -11.68 -47.56
N HIS A 32 -16.90 -11.68 -47.88
CA HIS A 32 -16.28 -12.80 -48.62
C HIS A 32 -14.75 -12.85 -48.43
N ASP A 33 -14.22 -14.07 -48.29
CA ASP A 33 -12.81 -14.39 -48.51
C ASP A 33 -12.45 -14.26 -50.00
N GLU A 34 -11.16 -14.05 -50.34
CA GLU A 34 -10.52 -14.84 -51.41
C GLU A 34 -8.99 -14.82 -51.36
N GLN A 35 -8.38 -15.80 -52.03
CA GLN A 35 -6.95 -16.08 -52.12
C GLN A 35 -6.47 -15.85 -53.56
N ASP A 36 -5.21 -15.45 -53.76
CA ASP A 36 -4.33 -15.93 -54.85
C ASP A 36 -2.89 -15.44 -54.61
N GLN A 37 -1.83 -16.25 -54.78
CA GLN A 37 -1.18 -16.71 -56.03
C GLN A 37 -0.74 -15.54 -56.95
N GLY A 38 0.48 -15.45 -57.46
CA GLY A 38 1.63 -16.36 -57.39
C GLY A 38 2.13 -16.79 -58.77
N SER A 39 2.92 -15.94 -59.44
CA SER A 39 3.61 -16.30 -60.70
C SER A 39 4.91 -15.51 -60.92
N GLU A 40 5.89 -16.18 -61.51
CA GLU A 40 7.26 -15.71 -61.78
C GLU A 40 7.40 -15.16 -63.21
N SER A 41 8.40 -14.29 -63.47
CA SER A 41 9.41 -14.51 -64.53
C SER A 41 10.50 -13.43 -64.57
N GLU A 42 11.75 -13.86 -64.36
CA GLU A 42 13.02 -13.49 -65.04
C GLU A 42 13.25 -12.14 -65.75
N SER A 43 14.39 -11.49 -65.45
CA SER A 43 15.36 -11.04 -66.48
C SER A 43 16.75 -10.76 -65.90
N GLU A 44 17.81 -11.09 -66.63
CA GLU A 44 19.24 -11.03 -66.26
C GLU A 44 19.86 -9.60 -66.31
N GLY A 45 21.05 -9.41 -65.72
CA GLY A 45 21.87 -8.19 -65.89
C GLY A 45 23.17 -8.19 -65.08
N GLU A 46 24.32 -8.04 -65.75
CA GLU A 46 25.67 -8.26 -65.19
C GLU A 46 26.34 -7.02 -64.54
N SER A 47 27.24 -7.29 -63.58
CA SER A 47 28.56 -6.64 -63.33
C SER A 47 28.71 -5.10 -63.20
N GLY A 48 29.49 -4.64 -62.21
CA GLY A 48 30.01 -3.26 -62.18
C GLY A 48 30.67 -2.84 -60.87
N GLN A 49 31.97 -2.52 -60.91
CA GLN A 49 32.82 -2.24 -59.74
C GLN A 49 32.51 -0.95 -58.95
N SER A 50 32.92 -1.00 -57.68
CA SER A 50 33.12 0.07 -56.68
C SER A 50 33.66 1.43 -57.17
N GLN A 51 33.22 2.53 -56.52
CA GLN A 51 34.11 3.45 -55.78
C GLN A 51 33.32 4.35 -54.80
N GLY A 52 33.95 4.72 -53.68
CA GLY A 52 33.31 5.13 -52.43
C GLY A 52 32.83 6.57 -52.25
N SER A 53 32.17 6.77 -51.11
CA SER A 53 31.83 8.07 -50.48
C SER A 53 32.04 7.93 -48.97
N GLN A 54 32.54 8.96 -48.30
CA GLN A 54 32.93 8.91 -46.88
C GLN A 54 31.77 9.23 -45.94
N GLU A 55 31.68 8.53 -44.81
CA GLU A 55 30.87 8.92 -43.65
C GLU A 55 31.70 9.85 -42.72
N HIS A 56 31.04 10.82 -42.10
CA HIS A 56 31.62 11.70 -41.07
C HIS A 56 31.31 11.14 -39.67
N SER A 57 32.30 11.19 -38.77
CA SER A 57 32.23 10.70 -37.39
C SER A 57 31.94 11.82 -36.38
N ASP A 58 30.87 11.68 -35.59
CA ASP A 58 30.49 12.58 -34.49
C ASP A 58 31.12 12.16 -33.14
N ASP A 59 32.44 11.92 -33.10
CA ASP A 59 33.18 11.40 -31.93
C ASP A 59 33.89 12.49 -31.09
N ASN A 60 33.42 13.74 -31.10
CA ASN A 60 34.22 14.89 -30.60
C ASN A 60 33.61 15.68 -29.41
N ASP A 61 32.43 15.29 -28.90
CA ASP A 61 31.73 15.98 -27.79
C ASP A 61 31.89 15.28 -26.41
N SER A 62 32.36 14.03 -26.35
CA SER A 62 32.65 13.33 -25.08
C SER A 62 33.84 13.92 -24.34
N ASP A 63 34.94 14.11 -25.08
CA ASP A 63 36.27 14.38 -24.51
C ASP A 63 36.37 15.75 -23.84
N VAL A 64 35.48 16.68 -24.20
CA VAL A 64 35.37 18.01 -23.58
C VAL A 64 34.76 17.93 -22.17
N LEU A 65 33.84 16.99 -21.93
CA LEU A 65 33.21 16.80 -20.62
C LEU A 65 34.13 16.05 -19.65
N ASP A 66 34.80 14.98 -20.11
CA ASP A 66 35.73 14.21 -19.27
C ASP A 66 36.97 15.05 -18.85
N SER A 67 37.40 15.97 -19.71
CA SER A 67 38.39 17.02 -19.40
C SER A 67 37.93 17.97 -18.28
N TYR A 68 36.62 18.22 -18.15
CA TYR A 68 36.06 19.07 -17.09
C TYR A 68 35.93 18.34 -15.76
N PHE A 69 35.47 17.08 -15.75
CA PHE A 69 35.28 16.31 -14.50
C PHE A 69 36.59 15.97 -13.79
N SER A 70 37.63 15.62 -14.56
CA SER A 70 38.97 15.32 -14.03
C SER A 70 39.64 16.53 -13.34
N GLN A 71 39.24 17.77 -13.67
CA GLN A 71 39.74 18.98 -13.01
C GLN A 71 39.19 19.18 -11.57
N PHE A 72 38.11 18.48 -11.20
CA PHE A 72 37.51 18.52 -9.86
C PHE A 72 37.81 17.27 -9.01
N GLY A 73 38.61 16.32 -9.51
CA GLY A 73 39.13 15.19 -8.73
C GLY A 73 38.21 13.98 -8.61
N PHE A 74 37.23 13.83 -9.50
CA PHE A 74 36.37 12.64 -9.56
C PHE A 74 37.03 11.52 -10.39
N SER A 75 36.95 10.29 -9.89
CA SER A 75 37.44 9.06 -10.53
C SER A 75 36.28 8.32 -11.21
N SER A 76 36.54 7.63 -12.32
CA SER A 76 35.54 6.88 -13.10
C SER A 76 35.16 5.51 -12.50
N ASP A 77 35.80 5.09 -11.42
CA ASP A 77 35.90 3.67 -11.04
C ASP A 77 35.05 3.29 -9.79
N ASP A 78 34.24 4.21 -9.25
CA ASP A 78 33.25 3.92 -8.21
C ASP A 78 31.87 3.63 -8.83
N GLU A 79 31.47 2.35 -8.87
CA GLU A 79 30.14 1.93 -9.37
C GLU A 79 28.97 2.18 -8.39
N ASP A 80 29.24 2.74 -7.20
CA ASP A 80 28.23 3.10 -6.19
C ASP A 80 28.06 4.62 -6.08
N LEU A 81 26.79 5.08 -6.13
CA LEU A 81 26.31 6.47 -6.13
C LEU A 81 26.39 7.24 -7.46
N ASN A 82 25.39 7.05 -8.32
CA ASN A 82 25.01 8.02 -9.36
C ASN A 82 24.38 9.29 -8.73
N GLU A 83 25.19 10.10 -8.03
CA GLU A 83 24.76 11.41 -7.54
C GLU A 83 24.27 12.28 -8.70
N THR A 84 22.97 12.56 -8.76
CA THR A 84 22.38 13.35 -9.85
C THR A 84 22.31 14.82 -9.44
N ILE A 85 22.72 15.73 -10.32
CA ILE A 85 22.64 17.19 -10.07
C ILE A 85 21.35 17.73 -10.70
N GLU A 86 20.44 18.25 -9.87
CA GLU A 86 19.28 19.02 -10.34
C GLU A 86 19.67 20.48 -10.56
N PHE A 87 19.29 21.03 -11.73
CA PHE A 87 19.35 22.45 -12.05
C PHE A 87 17.93 23.05 -11.96
N TYR A 88 17.79 24.15 -11.23
CA TYR A 88 16.50 24.83 -11.05
C TYR A 88 16.64 26.36 -11.02
N VAL A 89 15.52 27.05 -11.26
CA VAL A 89 15.33 28.49 -11.02
C VAL A 89 14.38 28.71 -9.83
N GLN A 90 14.43 29.88 -9.21
CA GLN A 90 13.49 30.21 -8.13
C GLN A 90 12.04 30.40 -8.67
N PRO A 91 11.01 30.19 -7.83
CA PRO A 91 9.62 30.41 -8.24
C PRO A 91 9.38 31.85 -8.71
N GLY A 92 8.83 32.01 -9.91
CA GLY A 92 8.60 33.32 -10.54
C GLY A 92 9.66 33.74 -11.57
N SER A 93 10.83 33.10 -11.58
CA SER A 93 11.84 33.26 -12.64
C SER A 93 11.43 32.49 -13.91
N PRO A 94 11.80 32.98 -15.12
CA PRO A 94 11.59 32.22 -16.35
C PRO A 94 12.46 30.96 -16.35
N SER A 95 11.96 29.86 -16.93
CA SER A 95 12.77 28.65 -17.13
C SER A 95 13.63 28.80 -18.39
N PRO A 96 14.96 28.58 -18.33
CA PRO A 96 15.82 28.58 -19.52
C PRO A 96 15.60 27.40 -20.48
N GLY A 97 14.80 26.41 -20.10
CA GLY A 97 14.51 25.26 -20.97
C GLY A 97 13.80 24.14 -20.23
N THR A 98 13.20 23.21 -20.98
CA THR A 98 12.35 22.13 -20.44
C THR A 98 13.05 21.19 -19.42
N ALA A 99 14.38 21.19 -19.39
CA ALA A 99 15.18 20.51 -18.38
C ALA A 99 15.17 21.21 -17.01
N VAL A 100 15.15 22.55 -16.96
CA VAL A 100 15.29 23.35 -15.73
C VAL A 100 13.91 23.72 -15.17
N GLY A 101 13.59 23.20 -13.98
CA GLY A 101 12.32 23.47 -13.30
C GLY A 101 12.37 24.68 -12.36
N THR A 102 11.23 25.09 -11.83
CA THR A 102 11.19 25.95 -10.63
C THR A 102 11.29 25.10 -9.37
N ALA A 103 12.12 25.50 -8.41
CA ALA A 103 12.18 24.89 -7.08
C ALA A 103 12.64 25.90 -6.01
N ARG A 104 12.35 25.60 -4.74
CA ARG A 104 12.77 26.39 -3.57
C ARG A 104 14.07 25.85 -3.00
N THR A 105 14.99 26.75 -2.64
CA THR A 105 16.11 26.44 -1.74
C THR A 105 15.56 26.18 -0.33
N LEU A 106 15.85 25.00 0.22
CA LEU A 106 15.49 24.66 1.60
C LEU A 106 16.60 25.10 2.56
N PRO A 107 16.31 25.84 3.65
CA PRO A 107 17.31 26.13 4.69
C PRO A 107 17.73 24.83 5.41
N ALA A 108 18.94 24.78 5.97
CA ALA A 108 19.51 23.54 6.56
C ALA A 108 18.73 22.95 7.76
N GLY A 109 17.89 23.74 8.42
CA GLY A 109 16.95 23.29 9.46
C GLY A 109 15.51 23.61 9.06
N PHE A 110 14.56 22.79 9.54
CA PHE A 110 13.14 23.05 9.40
C PHE A 110 12.61 23.76 10.66
N THR A 111 11.91 24.88 10.46
CA THR A 111 11.44 25.78 11.51
C THR A 111 9.93 25.97 11.47
N PHE A 112 9.35 26.55 12.53
CA PHE A 112 7.94 26.93 12.56
C PHE A 112 7.52 27.88 11.42
N LYS A 113 8.45 28.67 10.85
CA LYS A 113 8.15 29.51 9.67
C LYS A 113 7.90 28.68 8.42
N ASP A 114 8.62 27.59 8.25
CA ASP A 114 8.49 26.68 7.11
C ASP A 114 7.16 25.90 7.20
N ALA A 115 6.68 25.63 8.42
CA ALA A 115 5.34 25.08 8.66
C ALA A 115 4.18 26.00 8.21
N ALA A 116 4.41 27.30 7.98
CA ALA A 116 3.38 28.19 7.41
C ALA A 116 2.95 27.78 5.98
N LEU A 117 3.81 27.04 5.27
CA LEU A 117 3.47 26.43 3.98
C LEU A 117 2.34 25.40 4.08
N VAL A 118 2.15 24.78 5.25
CA VAL A 118 1.05 23.83 5.50
C VAL A 118 -0.30 24.55 5.47
N SER A 119 -0.36 25.80 5.93
CA SER A 119 -1.57 26.64 5.82
C SER A 119 -1.89 26.96 4.35
N GLU A 120 -0.90 27.38 3.55
CA GLU A 120 -1.05 27.62 2.09
C GLU A 120 -1.59 26.38 1.36
N TRP A 121 -1.05 25.20 1.68
CA TRP A 121 -1.47 23.93 1.09
C TRP A 121 -2.85 23.45 1.56
N LEU A 122 -3.21 23.70 2.82
CA LEU A 122 -4.53 23.39 3.34
C LEU A 122 -5.59 24.29 2.70
N GLU A 123 -5.34 25.59 2.62
CA GLU A 123 -6.24 26.58 2.00
C GLU A 123 -6.50 26.27 0.52
N ASP A 124 -5.46 26.06 -0.28
CA ASP A 124 -5.60 25.65 -1.68
C ASP A 124 -6.41 24.35 -1.80
N CYS A 125 -6.15 23.36 -0.94
CA CYS A 125 -6.86 22.09 -0.96
C CYS A 125 -8.34 22.24 -0.57
N GLU A 126 -8.66 23.08 0.40
CA GLU A 126 -10.03 23.37 0.81
C GLU A 126 -10.80 24.20 -0.22
N GLN A 127 -10.15 25.15 -0.89
CA GLN A 127 -10.79 25.98 -1.91
C GLN A 127 -10.95 25.25 -3.24
N ASN A 128 -9.87 24.65 -3.76
CA ASN A 128 -9.72 24.21 -5.15
C ASN A 128 -9.90 22.70 -5.37
N HIS A 129 -9.83 21.86 -4.33
CA HIS A 129 -9.90 20.40 -4.50
C HIS A 129 -11.28 19.84 -4.13
N LYS A 130 -12.21 19.84 -5.10
CA LYS A 130 -13.59 19.35 -4.93
C LYS A 130 -13.68 17.96 -4.26
N THR A 131 -12.77 17.04 -4.58
CA THR A 131 -12.71 15.68 -4.00
C THR A 131 -12.22 15.63 -2.54
N CYS A 132 -11.61 16.71 -2.06
CA CYS A 132 -11.10 16.86 -0.69
C CYS A 132 -12.05 17.65 0.22
N LYS A 133 -13.07 18.34 -0.33
CA LYS A 133 -14.08 19.04 0.46
C LYS A 133 -14.85 18.05 1.33
N LYS A 134 -15.07 18.43 2.59
CA LYS A 134 -15.79 17.68 3.62
C LYS A 134 -16.62 18.66 4.45
N PRO A 135 -17.73 18.21 5.05
CA PRO A 135 -18.39 18.97 6.12
C PRO A 135 -17.46 19.08 7.35
N THR A 136 -17.81 19.95 8.29
CA THR A 136 -17.22 19.94 9.63
C THR A 136 -17.44 18.56 10.26
N PRO A 137 -16.40 17.90 10.80
CA PRO A 137 -16.57 16.61 11.42
C PRO A 137 -17.17 16.74 12.82
N ASN A 138 -17.84 15.69 13.29
CA ASN A 138 -18.07 15.51 14.72
C ASN A 138 -16.72 15.20 15.40
N LEU A 139 -16.49 15.76 16.57
CA LEU A 139 -15.34 15.41 17.39
C LEU A 139 -15.40 13.92 17.80
N PRO A 140 -14.24 13.23 17.87
CA PRO A 140 -14.09 11.95 18.54
C PRO A 140 -14.61 11.97 19.99
N THR A 141 -14.78 10.80 20.61
CA THR A 141 -15.17 10.65 22.02
C THR A 141 -14.38 11.59 22.95
N ARG A 142 -13.08 11.70 22.70
CA ARG A 142 -12.15 12.63 23.37
C ARG A 142 -11.16 13.22 22.37
N VAL A 143 -10.79 14.47 22.57
CA VAL A 143 -9.71 15.21 21.90
C VAL A 143 -8.95 16.04 22.91
N LEU A 144 -7.75 16.52 22.58
CA LEU A 144 -7.09 17.55 23.38
C LEU A 144 -7.57 18.92 22.88
N PHE A 145 -8.24 19.68 23.76
CA PHE A 145 -8.42 21.11 23.54
C PHE A 145 -7.10 21.80 23.88
N ILE A 146 -6.52 22.47 22.88
CA ILE A 146 -5.29 23.25 23.03
C ILE A 146 -5.57 24.75 22.98
N GLY A 147 -6.70 25.16 22.36
CA GLY A 147 -7.09 26.55 22.25
C GLY A 147 -6.14 27.42 21.42
N SER A 148 -6.57 28.65 21.16
CA SER A 148 -5.85 29.68 20.41
C SER A 148 -4.88 30.53 21.25
N ASP A 149 -4.75 30.28 22.56
CA ASP A 149 -3.95 31.09 23.49
C ASP A 149 -2.96 30.27 24.35
N VAL A 150 -2.38 30.89 25.38
CA VAL A 150 -1.32 30.30 26.24
C VAL A 150 -1.87 29.30 27.28
N ARG A 151 -3.12 28.85 27.16
CA ARG A 151 -3.69 27.85 28.08
C ARG A 151 -2.94 26.51 28.01
N LEU A 152 -2.98 25.80 29.13
CA LEU A 152 -2.56 24.40 29.20
C LEU A 152 -3.53 23.53 28.39
N PRO A 153 -3.03 22.56 27.61
CA PRO A 153 -3.87 21.61 26.90
C PRO A 153 -4.59 20.70 27.90
N HIS A 154 -5.82 20.31 27.59
CA HIS A 154 -6.58 19.36 28.42
C HIS A 154 -7.45 18.43 27.58
N LEU A 155 -7.80 17.30 28.15
CA LEU A 155 -8.61 16.25 27.53
C LEU A 155 -10.09 16.63 27.58
N TYR A 156 -10.66 16.90 26.42
CA TYR A 156 -12.01 17.38 26.21
C TYR A 156 -12.91 16.27 25.64
N GLU A 157 -14.08 16.06 26.26
CA GLU A 157 -15.09 15.08 25.85
C GLU A 157 -16.18 15.71 24.98
N GLY A 158 -15.81 16.19 23.78
CA GLY A 158 -16.70 16.88 22.84
C GLY A 158 -17.60 15.96 22.01
N GLN A 159 -17.98 14.78 22.51
CA GLN A 159 -18.69 13.78 21.70
C GLN A 159 -20.02 14.35 21.16
N ASN A 160 -20.19 14.29 19.84
CA ASN A 160 -21.31 14.85 19.05
C ASN A 160 -21.29 16.39 18.86
N GLU A 161 -20.18 17.06 19.15
CA GLU A 161 -19.97 18.46 18.78
C GLU A 161 -19.29 18.57 17.41
N GLU A 162 -19.77 19.46 16.54
CA GLU A 162 -19.14 19.74 15.24
C GLU A 162 -17.99 20.73 15.40
N ALA A 163 -16.75 20.26 15.31
CA ALA A 163 -15.56 21.12 15.34
C ALA A 163 -14.41 20.57 14.50
N ARG A 164 -13.58 21.48 13.98
CA ARG A 164 -12.34 21.12 13.25
C ARG A 164 -11.30 20.60 14.23
N TYR A 165 -10.64 19.50 13.87
CA TYR A 165 -9.50 18.95 14.62
C TYR A 165 -8.42 18.38 13.68
N THR A 166 -7.19 18.31 14.17
CA THR A 166 -6.06 17.59 13.55
C THR A 166 -5.83 16.24 14.25
N ALA A 167 -5.12 15.31 13.62
CA ALA A 167 -4.67 14.08 14.26
C ALA A 167 -3.14 13.93 14.14
N LEU A 168 -2.48 13.40 15.16
CA LEU A 168 -1.04 13.13 15.16
C LEU A 168 -0.76 11.63 14.92
N SER A 169 -0.10 11.32 13.81
CA SER A 169 0.54 10.03 13.56
C SER A 169 2.02 10.13 13.96
N HIS A 170 2.50 9.29 14.88
CA HIS A 170 3.85 9.40 15.44
C HIS A 170 4.39 8.06 15.95
N CYS A 171 5.70 7.96 16.14
CA CYS A 171 6.31 6.84 16.85
C CYS A 171 6.20 7.07 18.36
N TRP A 172 5.66 6.12 19.12
CA TRP A 172 5.62 6.25 20.58
C TRP A 172 7.04 6.19 21.17
N GLY A 173 7.90 5.30 20.69
CA GLY A 173 9.14 4.95 21.37
C GLY A 173 8.93 3.81 22.38
N GLY A 174 9.89 3.63 23.30
CA GLY A 174 9.84 2.59 24.32
C GLY A 174 10.74 2.88 25.51
N GLY A 175 10.56 2.13 26.60
CA GLY A 175 11.28 2.37 27.85
C GLY A 175 11.00 3.77 28.39
N GLU A 176 12.05 4.54 28.66
CA GLU A 176 11.98 5.92 29.15
C GLU A 176 11.39 6.90 28.13
N HIS A 177 11.36 6.55 26.83
CA HIS A 177 10.79 7.40 25.78
C HIS A 177 9.30 7.10 25.51
N HIS A 178 8.64 6.25 26.30
CA HIS A 178 7.19 6.01 26.14
C HIS A 178 6.39 7.29 26.40
N PRO A 179 5.39 7.66 25.57
CA PRO A 179 4.66 8.91 25.72
C PRO A 179 3.82 8.94 27.01
N PRO A 180 3.50 10.15 27.52
CA PRO A 180 2.46 10.29 28.53
C PRO A 180 1.15 9.73 27.96
N SER A 181 0.41 9.04 28.83
CA SER A 181 -0.76 8.26 28.44
C SER A 181 -1.93 8.49 29.39
N THR A 182 -3.13 8.56 28.84
CA THR A 182 -4.35 8.59 29.65
C THR A 182 -4.64 7.18 30.17
N THR A 183 -4.82 7.09 31.49
CA THR A 183 -5.20 5.89 32.23
C THR A 183 -6.34 6.24 33.17
N ARG A 184 -7.02 5.26 33.78
CA ARG A 184 -8.05 5.51 34.79
C ARG A 184 -7.56 6.41 35.93
N LYS A 185 -6.26 6.37 36.25
CA LYS A 185 -5.62 7.22 37.27
C LYS A 185 -5.33 8.64 36.78
N THR A 186 -4.86 8.81 35.55
CA THR A 186 -4.48 10.12 35.00
C THR A 186 -5.65 10.87 34.34
N LEU A 187 -6.75 10.19 34.02
CA LEU A 187 -7.93 10.75 33.34
C LEU A 187 -8.46 12.03 33.98
N ALA A 188 -8.61 12.06 35.31
CA ALA A 188 -9.12 13.24 36.01
C ALA A 188 -8.15 14.44 35.90
N LYS A 189 -6.84 14.23 36.09
CA LYS A 189 -5.81 15.26 35.88
C LYS A 189 -5.84 15.76 34.43
N HIS A 190 -5.83 14.84 33.46
CA HIS A 190 -5.78 15.20 32.04
C HIS A 190 -7.00 15.99 31.58
N LYS A 191 -8.20 15.77 32.16
CA LYS A 191 -9.39 16.59 31.90
C LYS A 191 -9.32 18.01 32.47
N GLU A 192 -8.54 18.22 33.52
CA GLU A 192 -8.32 19.53 34.13
C GLU A 192 -7.21 20.30 33.39
N ALA A 193 -6.00 19.73 33.33
CA ALA A 193 -4.86 20.26 32.59
C ALA A 193 -3.74 19.22 32.43
N ILE A 194 -2.98 19.34 31.35
CA ILE A 194 -1.70 18.67 31.13
C ILE A 194 -0.63 19.77 31.09
N ASP A 195 0.42 19.64 31.90
CA ASP A 195 1.51 20.63 31.93
C ASP A 195 2.33 20.55 30.63
N TRP A 196 2.81 21.69 30.12
CA TRP A 196 3.75 21.71 29.00
C TRP A 196 5.05 20.97 29.33
N ALA A 197 5.48 20.96 30.60
CA ALA A 197 6.63 20.20 31.06
C ALA A 197 6.41 18.67 31.07
N ASP A 198 5.15 18.20 31.10
CA ASP A 198 4.79 16.78 31.02
C ASP A 198 4.69 16.29 29.56
N LEU A 199 4.80 17.17 28.55
CA LEU A 199 4.57 16.85 27.14
C LEU A 199 5.87 16.64 26.34
N PRO A 200 5.97 15.55 25.55
CA PRO A 200 7.08 15.32 24.62
C PRO A 200 7.13 16.35 23.48
N GLN A 201 8.33 16.60 22.94
CA GLN A 201 8.55 17.60 21.88
C GLN A 201 7.70 17.35 20.62
N THR A 202 7.51 16.09 20.19
CA THR A 202 6.66 15.78 19.03
C THR A 202 5.20 16.16 19.27
N PHE A 203 4.74 16.18 20.54
CA PHE A 203 3.39 16.60 20.89
C PHE A 203 3.27 18.12 20.90
N THR A 204 4.22 18.82 21.53
CA THR A 204 4.23 20.29 21.56
C THR A 204 4.30 20.87 20.14
N ASP A 205 5.17 20.33 19.29
CA ASP A 205 5.32 20.77 17.91
C ASP A 205 4.03 20.54 17.10
N ALA A 206 3.38 19.38 17.28
CA ALA A 206 2.11 19.10 16.60
C ALA A 206 0.97 20.01 17.09
N MET A 207 0.97 20.41 18.36
CA MET A 207 0.04 21.40 18.91
C MET A 207 0.30 22.80 18.34
N GLU A 208 1.56 23.21 18.20
CA GLU A 208 1.94 24.47 17.56
C GLU A 208 1.50 24.52 16.09
N VAL A 209 1.76 23.47 15.31
CA VAL A 209 1.29 23.34 13.92
C VAL A 209 -0.25 23.36 13.86
N THR A 210 -0.93 22.76 14.82
CA THR A 210 -2.41 22.78 14.89
C THR A 210 -2.95 24.20 15.16
N ARG A 211 -2.33 24.95 16.09
CA ARG A 211 -2.65 26.36 16.35
C ARG A 211 -2.37 27.26 15.13
N LEU A 212 -1.28 27.00 14.39
CA LEU A 212 -0.92 27.74 13.17
C LEU A 212 -2.00 27.64 12.07
N LEU A 213 -2.74 26.54 12.04
CA LEU A 213 -3.86 26.31 11.12
C LEU A 213 -5.19 26.91 11.62
N GLY A 214 -5.19 27.62 12.76
CA GLY A 214 -6.40 28.16 13.38
C GLY A 214 -7.33 27.08 13.94
N ILE A 215 -6.77 25.91 14.32
CA ILE A 215 -7.51 24.77 14.86
C ILE A 215 -7.20 24.63 16.35
N GLU A 216 -8.23 24.43 17.18
CA GLU A 216 -8.12 24.40 18.64
C GLU A 216 -8.12 22.99 19.25
N TYR A 217 -8.24 21.95 18.41
CA TYR A 217 -8.35 20.56 18.81
C TYR A 217 -7.34 19.67 18.07
N ILE A 218 -6.63 18.82 18.81
CA ILE A 218 -5.78 17.75 18.26
C ILE A 218 -6.14 16.40 18.88
N TRP A 219 -6.11 15.34 18.08
CA TRP A 219 -6.24 13.96 18.55
C TRP A 219 -4.86 13.29 18.58
N ILE A 220 -4.50 12.75 19.75
CA ILE A 220 -3.26 11.99 19.99
C ILE A 220 -3.67 10.70 20.70
N ASP A 221 -3.34 9.54 20.13
CA ASP A 221 -3.84 8.22 20.57
C ASP A 221 -3.51 7.90 22.04
N SER A 222 -2.26 8.13 22.48
CA SER A 222 -1.83 7.88 23.85
C SER A 222 -2.65 8.65 24.90
N LEU A 223 -3.11 9.86 24.56
CA LEU A 223 -3.85 10.76 25.44
C LEU A 223 -5.38 10.72 25.26
N CYS A 224 -5.88 10.37 24.07
CA CYS A 224 -7.31 10.36 23.78
C CYS A 224 -7.99 8.99 24.01
N ILE A 225 -7.22 7.92 24.18
CA ILE A 225 -7.68 6.57 24.53
C ILE A 225 -7.22 6.24 25.96
N ILE A 226 -8.08 5.58 26.75
CA ILE A 226 -7.75 5.14 28.11
C ILE A 226 -6.98 3.81 28.02
N GLN A 227 -5.65 3.87 28.12
CA GLN A 227 -4.74 2.76 27.78
C GLN A 227 -4.82 1.55 28.71
N ASP A 228 -5.36 1.70 29.92
CA ASP A 228 -5.59 0.64 30.92
C ASP A 228 -7.08 0.20 31.00
N ASP A 229 -7.89 0.59 30.02
CA ASP A 229 -9.29 0.17 29.87
C ASP A 229 -9.49 -0.60 28.56
N ALA A 230 -9.69 -1.92 28.66
CA ALA A 230 -9.85 -2.79 27.50
C ALA A 230 -11.12 -2.49 26.68
N ASP A 231 -12.23 -2.10 27.34
CA ASP A 231 -13.49 -1.81 26.65
C ASP A 231 -13.42 -0.44 25.94
N ASP A 232 -12.73 0.52 26.55
CA ASP A 232 -12.39 1.80 25.92
C ASP A 232 -11.46 1.58 24.71
N TRP A 233 -10.38 0.82 24.88
CA TRP A 233 -9.44 0.52 23.79
C TRP A 233 -10.11 -0.20 22.63
N VAL A 234 -10.96 -1.21 22.86
CA VAL A 234 -11.68 -1.92 21.79
C VAL A 234 -12.62 -0.98 21.02
N ARG A 235 -13.31 -0.07 21.71
CA ARG A 235 -14.22 0.88 21.09
C ARG A 235 -13.49 1.96 20.28
N GLU A 236 -12.47 2.58 20.86
CA GLU A 236 -11.73 3.66 20.21
C GLU A 236 -10.83 3.14 19.07
N SER A 237 -10.17 1.98 19.22
CA SER A 237 -9.36 1.37 18.16
C SER A 237 -10.18 0.99 16.92
N ALA A 238 -11.41 0.50 17.11
CA ALA A 238 -12.35 0.26 16.01
C ALA A 238 -12.80 1.55 15.31
N ASN A 239 -12.80 2.69 16.02
CA ASN A 239 -13.14 4.02 15.50
C ASN A 239 -11.93 4.79 14.92
N MET A 240 -10.69 4.39 15.20
CA MET A 240 -9.47 5.12 14.79
C MET A 240 -9.45 5.50 13.31
N ALA A 241 -9.84 4.60 12.40
CA ALA A 241 -9.86 4.93 10.99
C ALA A 241 -10.85 6.05 10.63
N ASN A 242 -11.99 6.12 11.31
CA ASN A 242 -12.92 7.24 11.17
C ASN A 242 -12.32 8.51 11.80
N ILE A 243 -11.63 8.43 12.94
CA ILE A 243 -10.95 9.58 13.56
C ILE A 243 -9.91 10.21 12.62
N TYR A 244 -9.00 9.41 12.04
CA TYR A 244 -8.02 9.90 11.05
C TYR A 244 -8.67 10.31 9.72
N GLN A 245 -9.75 9.64 9.32
CA GLN A 245 -10.49 10.02 8.12
C GLN A 245 -11.20 11.36 8.30
N GLN A 246 -11.79 11.66 9.45
CA GLN A 246 -12.57 12.87 9.67
C GLN A 246 -11.71 14.10 10.04
N ALA A 247 -10.48 13.88 10.52
CA ALA A 247 -9.52 14.96 10.76
C ALA A 247 -9.32 15.87 9.54
N VAL A 248 -9.21 17.18 9.78
CA VAL A 248 -8.96 18.19 8.74
C VAL A 248 -7.63 17.92 8.04
N LEU A 249 -6.63 17.60 8.85
CA LEU A 249 -5.26 17.26 8.48
C LEU A 249 -4.69 16.27 9.50
N THR A 250 -3.99 15.25 9.00
CA THR A 250 -3.13 14.41 9.84
C THR A 250 -1.70 14.93 9.76
N ILE A 251 -1.12 15.23 10.91
CA ILE A 251 0.29 15.58 11.10
C ILE A 251 1.04 14.26 11.27
N SER A 252 1.97 13.97 10.38
CA SER A 252 2.70 12.69 10.34
C SER A 252 4.17 12.94 10.67
N ALA A 253 4.60 12.46 11.82
CA ALA A 253 5.95 12.65 12.36
C ALA A 253 6.94 11.63 11.75
N ASP A 254 7.05 11.59 10.42
CA ASP A 254 7.66 10.47 9.71
C ASP A 254 9.13 10.21 10.05
N GLY A 255 9.92 11.27 10.19
CA GLY A 255 11.33 11.16 10.57
C GLY A 255 11.58 11.01 12.09
N ALA A 256 10.54 11.15 12.93
CA ALA A 256 10.65 11.08 14.38
C ALA A 256 10.65 9.63 14.86
N ALA A 257 11.74 9.20 15.49
CA ALA A 257 11.90 7.84 16.01
C ALA A 257 11.04 7.55 17.25
N ASP A 258 10.65 8.59 18.00
CA ASP A 258 9.80 8.52 19.19
C ASP A 258 9.06 9.85 19.45
N SER A 259 8.30 9.91 20.54
CA SER A 259 7.52 11.10 20.93
C SER A 259 8.38 12.29 21.37
N TYR A 260 9.64 12.06 21.77
CA TYR A 260 10.54 13.11 22.28
C TYR A 260 11.46 13.69 21.20
N ALA A 261 11.55 13.05 20.03
CA ALA A 261 12.39 13.48 18.92
C ALA A 261 12.01 14.84 18.31
N GLY A 262 10.75 15.27 18.38
CA GLY A 262 10.27 16.54 17.81
C GLY A 262 9.96 16.46 16.30
N LEU A 263 9.24 17.48 15.80
CA LEU A 263 9.00 17.72 14.38
C LEU A 263 9.99 18.75 13.80
N PHE A 264 10.45 19.71 14.62
CA PHE A 264 11.44 20.73 14.25
C PHE A 264 12.85 20.36 14.71
N ASN A 265 13.88 20.97 14.12
CA ASN A 265 15.29 21.08 14.58
C ASN A 265 16.11 19.80 14.89
N THR A 266 15.53 18.67 15.27
CA THR A 266 16.23 17.43 15.69
C THR A 266 16.12 16.31 14.67
N VAL A 267 14.98 16.21 13.99
CA VAL A 267 14.71 15.22 12.92
C VAL A 267 15.21 15.73 11.56
N SER A 268 14.99 17.02 11.28
CA SER A 268 15.28 17.68 10.01
C SER A 268 16.72 18.21 9.94
N LYS A 269 17.74 17.36 10.12
CA LYS A 269 19.09 17.70 9.63
C LYS A 269 19.09 17.52 8.12
N ARG A 270 18.61 18.55 7.42
CA ARG A 270 18.48 18.53 5.97
C ARG A 270 19.87 18.43 5.37
N THR A 271 20.24 17.24 4.90
CA THR A 271 21.46 16.99 4.15
C THR A 271 21.32 17.57 2.74
N ALA A 272 21.30 18.90 2.67
CA ALA A 272 21.50 19.65 1.46
C ALA A 272 22.80 20.42 1.60
N ALA A 273 23.79 20.09 0.76
CA ALA A 273 24.84 21.06 0.45
C ALA A 273 24.17 22.36 -0.02
N GLU A 274 24.64 23.52 0.43
CA GLU A 274 24.02 24.80 0.05
C GLU A 274 23.95 24.90 -1.48
N PRO A 275 22.77 25.23 -2.06
CA PRO A 275 22.62 25.20 -3.51
C PRO A 275 23.60 26.15 -4.18
N LYS A 276 24.43 25.63 -5.08
CA LYS A 276 25.43 26.44 -5.78
C LYS A 276 24.71 27.34 -6.78
N LYS A 277 24.92 28.64 -6.62
CA LYS A 277 24.44 29.66 -7.54
C LYS A 277 25.34 29.71 -8.77
N ILE A 278 24.76 29.61 -9.96
CA ILE A 278 25.45 29.65 -11.25
C ILE A 278 24.83 30.77 -12.09
N GLN A 279 25.66 31.62 -12.71
CA GLN A 279 25.18 32.56 -13.72
C GLN A 279 24.93 31.81 -15.03
N TRP A 280 23.75 31.99 -15.61
CA TRP A 280 23.39 31.47 -16.92
C TRP A 280 23.02 32.61 -17.86
N THR A 281 23.34 32.45 -19.14
CA THR A 281 22.92 33.38 -20.19
C THR A 281 22.67 32.64 -21.51
N ASP A 282 21.66 33.07 -22.25
CA ASP A 282 21.44 32.71 -23.67
C ASP A 282 22.09 33.71 -24.65
N GLY A 283 22.86 34.67 -24.14
CA GLY A 283 23.43 35.79 -24.89
C GLY A 283 22.49 37.00 -25.01
N SER A 284 21.24 36.90 -24.57
CA SER A 284 20.25 37.98 -24.55
C SER A 284 19.67 38.27 -23.16
N HIS A 285 19.61 37.27 -22.27
CA HIS A 285 19.15 37.38 -20.90
C HIS A 285 20.15 36.72 -19.95
N GLU A 286 20.53 37.41 -18.87
CA GLU A 286 21.26 36.83 -17.74
C GLU A 286 20.27 36.44 -16.64
N GLN A 287 20.46 35.26 -16.03
CA GLN A 287 19.70 34.85 -14.85
C GLN A 287 20.48 33.88 -13.96
N ASP A 288 20.01 33.78 -12.72
CA ASP A 288 20.56 32.88 -11.72
C ASP A 288 19.96 31.47 -11.83
N LEU A 289 20.81 30.49 -12.10
CA LEU A 289 20.53 29.07 -11.85
C LEU A 289 21.00 28.65 -10.46
N TYR A 290 20.36 27.63 -9.92
CA TYR A 290 20.72 26.98 -8.67
C TYR A 290 20.90 25.48 -8.92
N THR A 291 21.88 24.86 -8.26
CA THR A 291 22.10 23.42 -8.33
C THR A 291 22.09 22.76 -6.97
N ARG A 292 21.62 21.51 -6.92
CA ARG A 292 21.68 20.65 -5.74
C ARG A 292 21.84 19.19 -6.14
N LEU A 293 22.38 18.38 -5.22
CA LEU A 293 22.34 16.93 -5.34
C LEU A 293 20.89 16.44 -5.17
N THR A 294 20.52 15.39 -5.90
CA THR A 294 19.24 14.69 -5.77
C THR A 294 19.43 13.21 -6.07
N ASP A 295 18.71 12.37 -5.32
CA ASP A 295 18.63 10.93 -5.55
C ASP A 295 17.49 10.56 -6.52
N LEU A 296 16.82 11.56 -7.11
CA LEU A 296 15.74 11.35 -8.08
C LEU A 296 16.29 10.82 -9.42
N PRO A 297 15.85 9.65 -9.90
CA PRO A 297 16.33 9.13 -11.19
C PRO A 297 16.02 10.11 -12.34
N PRO A 298 16.93 10.34 -13.31
CA PRO A 298 16.78 11.34 -14.37
C PRO A 298 15.53 11.23 -15.26
N LYS A 299 14.82 10.08 -15.22
CA LYS A 299 13.61 9.78 -16.01
C LYS A 299 12.33 9.65 -15.15
N SER A 300 12.41 9.92 -13.86
CA SER A 300 11.27 9.78 -12.92
C SER A 300 10.38 11.04 -12.87
N VAL A 301 9.13 10.88 -12.41
CA VAL A 301 8.26 12.04 -12.14
C VAL A 301 8.84 12.82 -10.97
N ARG A 302 9.14 14.10 -11.22
CA ARG A 302 9.94 14.95 -10.33
C ARG A 302 9.22 15.34 -9.03
N THR A 303 9.10 14.41 -8.08
CA THR A 303 8.78 14.71 -6.68
C THR A 303 9.53 13.75 -5.79
N HIS A 304 10.23 14.27 -4.78
CA HIS A 304 10.64 13.47 -3.64
C HIS A 304 9.41 12.79 -3.05
N SER A 305 9.53 11.48 -2.85
CA SER A 305 8.43 10.64 -2.38
C SER A 305 8.79 10.02 -1.05
N ILE A 306 7.80 9.94 -0.17
CA ILE A 306 7.85 9.15 1.05
C ILE A 306 7.91 7.62 0.81
N ALA A 307 8.14 7.19 -0.43
CA ALA A 307 8.20 5.78 -0.84
C ALA A 307 9.44 5.02 -0.35
N THR A 308 10.48 5.69 0.17
CA THR A 308 11.63 4.99 0.74
C THR A 308 11.22 4.29 2.04
N VAL A 309 11.18 2.95 2.00
CA VAL A 309 10.91 2.07 3.15
C VAL A 309 12.14 1.99 4.09
N ASN A 310 13.10 2.91 3.96
CA ASN A 310 14.21 3.02 4.89
C ASN A 310 13.68 3.45 6.26
N ILE A 311 13.57 2.49 7.19
CA ILE A 311 13.06 2.71 8.55
C ILE A 311 14.01 3.65 9.33
N GLU A 312 15.28 3.76 8.95
CA GLU A 312 16.20 4.73 9.55
C GLU A 312 15.84 6.18 9.16
N GLU A 313 15.28 6.41 7.98
CA GLU A 313 14.84 7.73 7.50
C GLU A 313 13.38 8.04 7.87
N ASN A 314 12.51 7.03 7.75
CA ASN A 314 11.07 7.14 7.94
C ASN A 314 10.56 6.13 9.00
N PRO A 315 11.03 6.20 10.27
CA PRO A 315 10.68 5.25 11.33
C PRO A 315 9.17 5.02 11.51
N LEU A 316 8.35 6.05 11.30
CA LEU A 316 6.89 5.95 11.41
C LEU A 316 6.29 4.98 10.39
N ARG A 317 6.82 4.93 9.16
CA ARG A 317 6.35 3.98 8.14
C ARG A 317 6.60 2.54 8.54
N GLY A 318 7.62 2.30 9.36
CA GLY A 318 7.89 0.99 9.95
C GLY A 318 6.81 0.51 10.91
N ARG A 319 5.89 1.36 11.41
CA ARG A 319 4.79 0.95 12.30
C ARG A 319 3.57 0.47 11.53
N ALA A 320 3.03 -0.69 11.93
CA ALA A 320 1.85 -1.29 11.31
C ALA A 320 0.59 -0.41 11.40
N TRP A 321 0.30 0.16 12.59
CA TRP A 321 -0.82 1.08 12.81
C TRP A 321 -0.78 2.33 11.91
N ALA A 322 0.42 2.87 11.65
CA ALA A 322 0.61 4.04 10.80
C ALA A 322 0.17 3.83 9.34
N LEU A 323 -0.03 2.59 8.87
CA LEU A 323 -0.62 2.34 7.55
C LEU A 323 -2.08 2.80 7.50
N GLN A 324 -2.85 2.50 8.55
CA GLN A 324 -4.24 2.93 8.66
C GLN A 324 -4.32 4.45 8.77
N GLU A 325 -3.53 5.03 9.68
CA GLU A 325 -3.43 6.47 9.94
C GLU A 325 -3.14 7.24 8.64
N TRP A 326 -2.16 6.77 7.85
CA TRP A 326 -1.85 7.31 6.54
C TRP A 326 -2.97 7.09 5.52
N LEU A 327 -3.34 5.83 5.19
CA LEU A 327 -4.22 5.54 4.04
C LEU A 327 -5.62 6.15 4.15
N VAL A 328 -6.19 6.24 5.36
CA VAL A 328 -7.59 6.71 5.53
C VAL A 328 -7.74 8.24 5.60
N SER A 329 -6.65 8.95 5.92
CA SER A 329 -6.61 10.41 6.07
C SER A 329 -6.85 11.16 4.75
N SER A 330 -7.72 12.18 4.76
CA SER A 330 -8.00 13.02 3.58
C SER A 330 -6.81 13.86 3.12
N ARG A 331 -6.03 14.35 4.08
CA ARG A 331 -4.85 15.19 3.92
C ARG A 331 -3.82 14.72 4.94
N VAL A 332 -2.56 14.65 4.53
CA VAL A 332 -1.44 14.35 5.42
C VAL A 332 -0.33 15.32 5.09
N VAL A 333 0.27 15.89 6.14
CA VAL A 333 1.57 16.56 6.06
C VAL A 333 2.59 15.66 6.74
N HIS A 334 3.63 15.33 6.01
CA HIS A 334 4.71 14.44 6.42
C HIS A 334 5.93 15.26 6.79
N PHE A 335 6.32 15.20 8.06
CA PHE A 335 7.54 15.80 8.60
C PHE A 335 8.66 14.76 8.49
N THR A 336 9.28 14.71 7.31
CA THR A 336 10.40 13.79 7.03
C THR A 336 11.73 14.39 7.50
N LYS A 337 12.82 13.62 7.43
CA LYS A 337 14.18 14.14 7.70
C LYS A 337 14.67 15.16 6.66
N GLY A 338 14.16 15.10 5.43
CA GLY A 338 14.56 15.97 4.33
C GLY A 338 13.71 17.24 4.18
N GLU A 339 12.39 17.08 4.09
CA GLU A 339 11.47 18.21 3.86
C GLU A 339 10.01 17.88 4.23
N LEU A 340 9.14 18.90 4.21
CA LEU A 340 7.70 18.67 4.24
C LEU A 340 7.22 18.03 2.93
N ILE A 341 6.45 16.95 3.05
CA ILE A 341 5.69 16.38 1.94
C ILE A 341 4.20 16.46 2.26
N TRP A 342 3.41 16.98 1.33
CA TRP A 342 1.95 17.06 1.45
C TRP A 342 1.29 16.07 0.51
N GLU A 343 0.34 15.30 1.04
CA GLU A 343 -0.52 14.43 0.26
C GLU A 343 -2.00 14.73 0.54
N CYS A 344 -2.80 14.84 -0.52
CA CYS A 344 -4.26 14.82 -0.44
C CYS A 344 -4.84 13.99 -1.59
N LYS A 345 -6.17 13.84 -1.66
CA LYS A 345 -6.84 13.04 -2.70
C LYS A 345 -6.68 13.55 -4.15
N LYS A 346 -6.01 14.67 -4.39
CA LYS A 346 -5.82 15.25 -5.75
C LYS A 346 -4.36 15.54 -6.09
N VAL A 347 -3.55 16.01 -5.14
CA VAL A 347 -2.16 16.42 -5.40
C VAL A 347 -1.22 15.91 -4.31
N HIS A 348 0.03 15.72 -4.72
CA HIS A 348 1.20 15.49 -3.88
C HIS A 348 2.16 16.67 -4.09
N ARG A 349 2.75 17.23 -3.03
CA ARG A 349 3.67 18.39 -3.10
C ARG A 349 4.88 18.15 -2.19
N CYS A 350 6.06 18.60 -2.63
CA CYS A 350 7.22 18.79 -1.76
C CYS A 350 7.33 20.28 -1.37
N GLU A 351 7.94 20.56 -0.24
CA GLU A 351 8.34 21.90 0.19
C GLU A 351 9.26 22.57 -0.84
N CYS A 352 10.10 21.75 -1.47
CA CYS A 352 11.02 22.07 -2.53
C CYS A 352 10.35 22.63 -3.80
N GLN A 353 9.02 22.56 -3.91
CA GLN A 353 8.24 22.95 -5.09
C GLN A 353 8.68 22.35 -6.43
N VAL A 354 9.48 21.28 -6.44
CA VAL A 354 9.70 20.52 -7.68
C VAL A 354 8.36 19.95 -8.10
N VAL A 355 7.85 20.46 -9.21
CA VAL A 355 6.50 20.21 -9.67
C VAL A 355 6.45 18.81 -10.29
N ALA A 356 5.71 17.89 -9.65
CA ALA A 356 5.12 16.80 -10.40
C ALA A 356 4.26 17.41 -11.52
N LYS A 357 4.71 17.25 -12.77
CA LYS A 357 3.77 17.24 -13.90
C LYS A 357 2.62 16.32 -13.51
N GLU A 358 1.40 16.78 -13.75
CA GLU A 358 0.14 16.19 -13.28
C GLU A 358 0.21 14.66 -13.21
N CYS A 359 -0.30 14.06 -12.12
CA CYS A 359 -0.24 12.63 -11.83
C CYS A 359 -0.94 11.76 -12.90
N SER A 360 -0.32 11.68 -14.07
CA SER A 360 -0.54 10.69 -15.08
C SER A 360 -0.08 9.37 -14.48
N SER A 361 -1.05 8.49 -14.30
CA SER A 361 -0.87 7.17 -13.73
C SER A 361 0.26 6.42 -14.46
N ASN A 362 1.44 6.28 -13.85
CA ASN A 362 2.31 5.10 -13.91
C ASN A 362 3.54 5.19 -12.97
N TRP A 363 3.63 4.21 -12.07
CA TRP A 363 4.84 3.47 -11.69
C TRP A 363 5.97 3.99 -10.78
N THR A 364 6.08 5.26 -10.37
CA THR A 364 7.25 5.69 -9.54
C THR A 364 6.98 6.37 -8.19
N ILE A 365 5.73 6.56 -7.77
CA ILE A 365 5.40 7.18 -6.47
C ILE A 365 4.39 6.30 -5.73
N GLN A 366 4.76 5.76 -4.55
CA GLN A 366 3.83 5.10 -3.62
C GLN A 366 2.83 6.11 -3.01
N THR A 367 1.96 6.67 -3.85
CA THR A 367 0.82 7.47 -3.40
C THR A 367 -0.30 6.56 -2.88
N LYS A 368 -1.20 7.11 -2.06
CA LYS A 368 -2.44 6.43 -1.68
C LYS A 368 -3.22 5.89 -2.88
N SER A 369 -3.09 6.50 -4.07
CA SER A 369 -3.76 6.07 -5.31
C SER A 369 -3.30 4.71 -5.85
N GLN A 370 -2.10 4.24 -5.48
CA GLN A 370 -1.63 2.88 -5.84
C GLN A 370 -2.28 1.79 -4.97
N PHE A 371 -2.65 2.12 -3.72
CA PHE A 371 -3.33 1.22 -2.80
C PHE A 371 -4.86 1.34 -2.92
N ILE A 372 -5.36 2.54 -3.19
CA ILE A 372 -6.77 2.87 -3.38
C ILE A 372 -7.00 3.13 -4.88
N GLY A 373 -6.99 2.04 -5.65
CA GLY A 373 -7.09 2.07 -7.11
C GLY A 373 -8.47 2.44 -7.63
N PHE A 374 -8.62 3.66 -8.17
CA PHE A 374 -9.74 3.99 -9.04
C PHE A 374 -9.56 3.31 -10.41
N HIS A 375 -9.85 2.01 -10.50
CA HIS A 375 -9.86 1.31 -11.78
C HIS A 375 -11.04 1.80 -12.66
N ARG A 376 -10.75 2.82 -13.48
CA ARG A 376 -11.67 3.54 -14.40
C ARG A 376 -12.39 2.67 -15.45
N LYS A 377 -12.28 1.34 -15.40
CA LYS A 377 -12.93 0.42 -16.36
C LYS A 377 -14.35 -0.04 -15.96
N ARG A 378 -14.80 0.13 -14.70
CA ARG A 378 -16.10 -0.43 -14.23
C ARG A 378 -16.88 0.38 -13.17
N ASN A 379 -16.67 1.69 -13.01
CA ASN A 379 -17.39 2.54 -12.04
C ASN A 379 -17.33 2.12 -10.55
N HIS A 380 -16.46 1.19 -10.17
CA HIS A 380 -16.23 0.80 -8.77
C HIS A 380 -14.82 1.20 -8.31
N THR A 381 -14.74 1.89 -7.18
CA THR A 381 -13.49 2.08 -6.43
C THR A 381 -13.08 0.73 -5.87
N MET A 382 -11.92 0.20 -6.27
CA MET A 382 -11.46 -1.10 -5.80
C MET A 382 -10.11 -0.93 -5.10
N VAL A 383 -10.10 -1.04 -3.78
CA VAL A 383 -8.86 -1.04 -3.00
C VAL A 383 -8.04 -2.26 -3.40
N ASN A 384 -6.76 -2.05 -3.69
CA ASN A 384 -5.78 -3.09 -3.96
C ASN A 384 -5.44 -3.80 -2.64
N TRP A 385 -6.33 -4.70 -2.21
CA TRP A 385 -6.19 -5.40 -0.92
C TRP A 385 -4.89 -6.22 -0.84
N GLN A 386 -4.40 -6.76 -1.95
CA GLN A 386 -3.08 -7.41 -2.01
C GLN A 386 -1.94 -6.43 -1.72
N GLY A 387 -1.98 -5.24 -2.32
CA GLY A 387 -1.03 -4.16 -2.00
C GLY A 387 -1.11 -3.78 -0.53
N VAL A 388 -2.31 -3.56 0.02
CA VAL A 388 -2.53 -3.23 1.43
C VAL A 388 -1.96 -4.31 2.36
N VAL A 389 -2.27 -5.60 2.13
CA VAL A 389 -1.76 -6.69 2.98
C VAL A 389 -0.23 -6.77 2.92
N ARG A 390 0.37 -6.66 1.73
CA ARG A 390 1.83 -6.69 1.57
C ARG A 390 2.50 -5.55 2.35
N GLU A 391 2.12 -4.29 2.08
CA GLU A 391 2.69 -3.13 2.78
C GLU A 391 2.39 -3.12 4.28
N PHE A 392 1.31 -3.75 4.72
CA PHE A 392 1.01 -3.91 6.14
C PHE A 392 1.90 -4.95 6.80
N THR A 393 2.11 -6.09 6.16
CA THR A 393 2.96 -7.16 6.71
C THR A 393 4.41 -6.73 6.81
N ASN A 394 4.90 -5.92 5.84
CA ASN A 394 6.22 -5.26 5.83
C ASN A 394 6.52 -4.39 7.06
N ARG A 395 5.55 -4.17 7.95
CA ARG A 395 5.64 -3.24 9.07
C ARG A 395 5.69 -3.98 10.41
N LEU A 396 6.50 -3.43 11.30
CA LEU A 396 6.65 -3.87 12.68
C LEU A 396 5.37 -3.58 13.46
N ILE A 397 4.96 -4.57 14.26
CA ILE A 397 3.83 -4.47 15.18
C ILE A 397 4.28 -4.93 16.57
N THR A 398 4.15 -4.07 17.58
CA THR A 398 4.67 -4.33 18.94
C THR A 398 3.85 -5.40 19.67
N LYS A 399 2.53 -5.40 19.46
CA LYS A 399 1.59 -6.40 20.00
C LYS A 399 0.97 -7.16 18.84
N ASP A 400 1.37 -8.42 18.66
CA ASP A 400 0.94 -9.20 17.50
C ASP A 400 -0.59 -9.42 17.46
N THR A 401 -1.23 -9.44 18.63
CA THR A 401 -2.70 -9.44 18.80
C THR A 401 -3.42 -8.36 18.00
N ASP A 402 -2.75 -7.24 17.75
CA ASP A 402 -3.31 -6.06 17.12
C ASP A 402 -3.28 -6.16 15.57
N ARG A 403 -2.71 -7.24 14.99
CA ARG A 403 -2.50 -7.40 13.53
C ARG A 403 -3.75 -7.18 12.68
N LEU A 404 -4.90 -7.74 13.08
CA LEU A 404 -6.17 -7.54 12.39
C LEU A 404 -6.91 -6.26 12.84
N PRO A 405 -6.98 -5.91 14.14
CA PRO A 405 -7.45 -4.59 14.60
C PRO A 405 -6.80 -3.41 13.86
N ALA A 406 -5.48 -3.41 13.65
CA ALA A 406 -4.73 -2.36 12.97
C ALA A 406 -5.04 -2.22 11.46
N LEU A 407 -5.60 -3.27 10.84
CA LEU A 407 -6.14 -3.23 9.48
C LEU A 407 -7.64 -2.97 9.41
N SER A 408 -8.37 -3.08 10.53
CA SER A 408 -9.83 -3.23 10.53
C SER A 408 -10.56 -2.07 9.87
N GLY A 409 -10.07 -0.84 10.04
CA GLY A 409 -10.65 0.34 9.40
C GLY A 409 -10.29 0.49 7.92
N ILE A 410 -9.09 0.05 7.48
CA ILE A 410 -8.80 -0.08 6.05
C ILE A 410 -9.72 -1.16 5.44
N ALA A 411 -9.90 -2.29 6.12
CA ALA A 411 -10.79 -3.36 5.67
C ALA A 411 -12.25 -2.87 5.52
N ALA A 412 -12.76 -2.10 6.49
CA ALA A 412 -14.08 -1.50 6.41
C ALA A 412 -14.27 -0.61 5.17
N LEU A 413 -13.26 0.19 4.81
CA LEU A 413 -13.26 1.04 3.61
C LEU A 413 -12.96 0.29 2.31
N ALA A 414 -12.24 -0.83 2.39
CA ALA A 414 -11.83 -1.67 1.27
C ALA A 414 -12.87 -2.74 0.88
N LYS A 415 -14.00 -2.81 1.60
CA LYS A 415 -15.01 -3.85 1.44
C LYS A 415 -15.53 -3.90 -0.02
N PRO A 416 -15.34 -5.00 -0.77
CA PRO A 416 -15.65 -5.05 -2.21
C PRO A 416 -17.13 -4.79 -2.54
N ASN A 417 -18.04 -5.23 -1.67
CA ASN A 417 -19.47 -4.90 -1.71
C ASN A 417 -20.08 -5.07 -0.31
N ALA A 418 -21.27 -4.50 -0.08
CA ALA A 418 -21.91 -4.49 1.25
C ALA A 418 -22.15 -5.90 1.84
N ALA A 419 -22.34 -6.92 1.00
CA ALA A 419 -22.62 -8.31 1.41
C ALA A 419 -21.37 -9.20 1.56
N ASP A 420 -20.17 -8.71 1.19
CA ASP A 420 -18.97 -9.54 1.23
C ASP A 420 -18.54 -9.88 2.67
N ASP A 421 -17.94 -11.05 2.84
CA ASP A 421 -17.48 -11.56 4.13
C ASP A 421 -15.98 -11.31 4.28
N TYR A 422 -15.59 -10.66 5.37
CA TYR A 422 -14.21 -10.68 5.82
C TYR A 422 -13.90 -11.96 6.60
N LEU A 423 -12.71 -12.51 6.36
CA LEU A 423 -12.23 -13.81 6.80
C LEU A 423 -10.80 -13.68 7.33
N ALA A 424 -10.63 -12.94 8.44
CA ALA A 424 -9.34 -12.71 9.11
C ALA A 424 -8.20 -12.30 8.16
N GLY A 425 -8.40 -11.27 7.33
CA GLY A 425 -7.41 -10.81 6.35
C GLY A 425 -7.70 -11.20 4.89
N ILE A 426 -8.72 -12.02 4.65
CA ILE A 426 -9.17 -12.46 3.31
C ILE A 426 -10.60 -11.99 3.04
N TRP A 427 -10.89 -11.60 1.80
CA TRP A 427 -12.25 -11.33 1.31
C TRP A 427 -12.83 -12.59 0.68
N LYS A 428 -14.07 -12.95 1.02
CA LYS A 428 -14.73 -14.15 0.49
C LYS A 428 -14.91 -14.08 -1.03
N SER A 429 -15.14 -12.89 -1.60
CA SER A 429 -15.18 -12.68 -3.06
C SER A 429 -13.89 -13.09 -3.79
N ASN A 430 -12.75 -13.14 -3.09
CA ASN A 430 -11.44 -13.42 -3.66
C ASN A 430 -11.02 -14.89 -3.47
N LEU A 431 -11.89 -15.72 -2.88
CA LEU A 431 -11.66 -17.16 -2.78
C LEU A 431 -11.92 -17.87 -4.13
N PRO A 432 -11.18 -18.94 -4.45
CA PRO A 432 -10.14 -19.56 -3.63
C PRO A 432 -8.75 -18.90 -3.79
N SER A 433 -8.60 -17.90 -4.66
CA SER A 433 -7.29 -17.30 -5.02
C SER A 433 -6.56 -16.68 -3.82
N SER A 434 -7.27 -16.07 -2.86
CA SER A 434 -6.65 -15.58 -1.62
C SER A 434 -6.13 -16.67 -0.67
N LEU A 435 -6.42 -17.96 -0.91
CA LEU A 435 -5.85 -19.06 -0.13
C LEU A 435 -4.37 -19.31 -0.46
N VAL A 436 -3.91 -18.96 -1.67
CA VAL A 436 -2.53 -19.20 -2.14
C VAL A 436 -1.61 -18.01 -1.88
N TRP A 437 -1.62 -17.52 -0.63
CA TRP A 437 -0.59 -16.60 -0.15
C TRP A 437 0.73 -17.32 0.14
N THR A 438 1.85 -16.61 0.17
CA THR A 438 3.16 -17.10 0.64
C THR A 438 3.88 -16.03 1.46
N ARG A 439 4.90 -16.42 2.23
CA ARG A 439 5.86 -15.47 2.82
C ARG A 439 7.01 -15.15 1.87
N LEU A 440 7.51 -13.91 1.92
CA LEU A 440 8.72 -13.54 1.17
C LEU A 440 10.01 -13.78 1.95
N ASP A 441 9.98 -13.61 3.27
CA ASP A 441 11.17 -13.65 4.12
C ASP A 441 11.19 -14.87 5.06
N GLU A 442 12.31 -15.02 5.77
CA GLU A 442 12.53 -16.05 6.78
C GLU A 442 12.30 -15.51 8.19
N GLY A 443 11.96 -16.40 9.14
CA GLY A 443 11.69 -16.03 10.53
C GLY A 443 10.21 -15.91 10.88
N SER A 444 9.31 -16.46 10.06
CA SER A 444 7.90 -16.59 10.45
C SER A 444 7.67 -17.75 11.43
N MET A 445 6.76 -17.51 12.36
CA MET A 445 6.40 -18.43 13.46
C MET A 445 4.88 -18.57 13.54
N ARG A 446 4.38 -19.71 14.02
CA ARG A 446 2.95 -19.91 14.27
C ARG A 446 2.63 -19.47 15.71
N ARG A 447 1.44 -18.91 15.92
CA ARG A 447 0.98 -18.59 17.29
C ARG A 447 0.67 -19.87 18.07
N GLN A 448 0.92 -19.82 19.39
CA GLN A 448 0.47 -20.86 20.32
C GLN A 448 -1.05 -20.77 20.55
N GLU A 449 -1.58 -19.56 20.68
CA GLU A 449 -3.02 -19.30 20.82
C GLU A 449 -3.69 -19.11 19.45
N TYR A 450 -4.93 -19.58 19.32
CA TYR A 450 -5.72 -19.39 18.10
C TYR A 450 -6.05 -17.91 17.89
N TYR A 451 -5.98 -17.46 16.64
CA TYR A 451 -6.18 -16.05 16.26
C TYR A 451 -6.84 -15.90 14.88
N ALA A 452 -6.39 -16.73 13.94
CA ALA A 452 -6.91 -16.83 12.58
C ALA A 452 -6.71 -18.28 12.10
N PRO A 453 -7.59 -18.78 11.22
CA PRO A 453 -7.48 -20.12 10.67
C PRO A 453 -6.20 -20.29 9.84
N THR A 454 -5.66 -21.51 9.74
CA THR A 454 -4.33 -21.73 9.14
C THR A 454 -4.26 -21.36 7.66
N TRP A 455 -5.41 -21.37 6.96
CA TRP A 455 -5.53 -20.92 5.58
C TRP A 455 -5.52 -19.40 5.40
N SER A 456 -5.60 -18.61 6.48
CA SER A 456 -5.33 -17.16 6.44
C SER A 456 -3.86 -16.85 6.73
N TRP A 457 -3.33 -15.86 6.02
CA TRP A 457 -2.00 -15.29 6.25
C TRP A 457 -1.85 -14.69 7.65
N ALA A 458 -2.96 -14.29 8.30
CA ALA A 458 -2.95 -13.75 9.65
C ALA A 458 -2.69 -14.82 10.74
N SER A 459 -2.62 -16.11 10.38
CA SER A 459 -2.33 -17.20 11.32
C SER A 459 -0.85 -17.31 11.73
N ILE A 460 0.05 -16.62 11.00
CA ILE A 460 1.48 -16.56 11.31
C ILE A 460 1.92 -15.17 11.77
N ILE A 461 3.03 -15.15 12.50
CA ILE A 461 3.85 -13.99 12.82
C ILE A 461 4.97 -13.96 11.78
N GLY A 462 5.26 -12.81 11.17
CA GLY A 462 6.36 -12.69 10.20
C GLY A 462 6.25 -11.45 9.30
N PRO A 463 7.34 -11.03 8.65
CA PRO A 463 7.46 -9.65 8.16
C PRO A 463 7.02 -9.40 6.71
N THR A 464 6.69 -10.39 5.89
CA THR A 464 6.11 -10.10 4.55
C THR A 464 5.24 -11.24 4.02
N ILE A 465 4.03 -10.90 3.56
CA ILE A 465 3.10 -11.79 2.86
C ILE A 465 2.86 -11.29 1.43
N GLU A 466 2.95 -12.20 0.46
CA GLU A 466 2.47 -11.99 -0.90
C GLU A 466 1.19 -12.80 -1.14
N LEU A 467 0.13 -12.16 -1.66
CA LEU A 467 -1.12 -12.83 -2.06
C LEU A 467 -1.13 -13.04 -3.58
N TYR A 468 -1.25 -14.28 -4.05
CA TYR A 468 -1.33 -14.56 -5.49
C TYR A 468 -2.79 -14.44 -5.99
N LEU A 469 -3.26 -13.20 -6.16
CA LEU A 469 -4.57 -12.94 -6.76
C LEU A 469 -4.55 -13.11 -8.29
N GLY A 470 -5.71 -13.38 -8.88
CA GLY A 470 -5.85 -13.50 -10.34
C GLY A 470 -5.52 -14.86 -10.94
N CYS A 471 -5.33 -15.91 -10.11
CA CYS A 471 -5.26 -17.28 -10.65
C CYS A 471 -6.62 -17.75 -11.21
N SER A 472 -6.60 -18.48 -12.31
CA SER A 472 -7.79 -19.19 -12.82
C SER A 472 -8.09 -20.39 -11.91
N PRO A 473 -9.22 -20.44 -11.20
CA PRO A 473 -9.44 -21.42 -10.14
C PRO A 473 -9.60 -22.85 -10.69
N ILE A 474 -8.98 -23.79 -9.98
CA ILE A 474 -9.13 -25.24 -10.11
C ILE A 474 -9.99 -25.78 -8.96
N ALA A 475 -9.81 -25.21 -7.75
CA ALA A 475 -10.60 -25.55 -6.58
C ALA A 475 -11.93 -24.78 -6.54
N GLU A 476 -12.91 -25.35 -5.84
CA GLU A 476 -14.23 -24.79 -5.58
C GLU A 476 -14.44 -24.70 -4.05
N VAL A 477 -14.93 -23.58 -3.54
CA VAL A 477 -15.32 -23.47 -2.13
C VAL A 477 -16.72 -24.04 -1.95
N VAL A 478 -16.84 -25.09 -1.13
CA VAL A 478 -18.09 -25.82 -0.89
C VAL A 478 -18.85 -25.24 0.30
N SER A 479 -18.14 -24.94 1.39
CA SER A 479 -18.73 -24.33 2.59
C SER A 479 -17.67 -23.58 3.39
N LEU A 480 -18.12 -22.67 4.25
CA LEU A 480 -17.29 -21.91 5.17
C LEU A 480 -18.04 -21.68 6.48
N SER A 481 -17.34 -21.80 7.61
CA SER A 481 -17.82 -21.36 8.92
C SER A 481 -16.81 -20.41 9.57
N LYS A 482 -17.31 -19.50 10.41
CA LYS A 482 -16.49 -18.60 11.24
C LYS A 482 -17.24 -18.20 12.51
N GLU A 483 -16.49 -17.94 13.56
CA GLU A 483 -16.93 -17.35 14.82
C GLU A 483 -15.98 -16.17 15.12
N LEU A 484 -16.53 -14.99 15.38
CA LEU A 484 -15.71 -13.81 15.68
C LEU A 484 -15.15 -13.92 17.11
N ALA A 485 -13.91 -13.44 17.33
CA ALA A 485 -13.35 -13.34 18.68
C ALA A 485 -13.88 -12.13 19.48
N SER A 486 -14.44 -11.13 18.79
CA SER A 486 -14.99 -9.91 19.39
C SER A 486 -16.10 -9.32 18.51
N ALA A 487 -16.66 -8.18 18.92
CA ALA A 487 -17.63 -7.44 18.11
C ALA A 487 -17.05 -6.83 16.82
N ASN A 488 -15.73 -6.77 16.64
CA ASN A 488 -15.11 -6.25 15.42
C ASN A 488 -15.15 -7.30 14.29
N PRO A 489 -15.94 -7.13 13.22
CA PRO A 489 -16.07 -8.11 12.14
C PRO A 489 -14.84 -8.21 11.24
N PHE A 490 -13.89 -7.27 11.37
CA PHE A 490 -12.59 -7.28 10.70
C PHE A 490 -11.44 -7.67 11.63
N GLY A 491 -11.75 -8.07 12.87
CA GLY A 491 -10.79 -8.51 13.87
C GLY A 491 -10.44 -10.00 13.80
N PRO A 492 -9.87 -10.55 14.89
CA PRO A 492 -9.53 -11.96 15.02
C PRO A 492 -10.76 -12.86 15.06
N LEU A 493 -10.55 -14.15 14.76
CA LEU A 493 -11.59 -15.18 14.84
C LEU A 493 -11.33 -16.08 16.05
N LYS A 494 -12.40 -16.61 16.62
CA LYS A 494 -12.36 -17.62 17.70
C LYS A 494 -12.32 -19.04 17.14
N SER A 495 -12.98 -19.25 16.00
CA SER A 495 -12.90 -20.47 15.21
C SER A 495 -13.27 -20.17 13.75
N ALA A 496 -12.76 -20.96 12.81
CA ALA A 496 -13.19 -20.93 11.41
C ALA A 496 -12.77 -22.21 10.68
N SER A 497 -13.50 -22.57 9.63
CA SER A 497 -13.07 -23.60 8.69
C SER A 497 -13.57 -23.33 7.28
N ILE A 498 -12.82 -23.80 6.29
CA ILE A 498 -13.20 -23.74 4.88
C ILE A 498 -13.17 -25.14 4.30
N THR A 499 -14.27 -25.54 3.66
CA THR A 499 -14.34 -26.81 2.93
C THR A 499 -14.19 -26.52 1.45
N ILE A 500 -13.17 -27.10 0.83
CA ILE A 500 -12.91 -26.98 -0.61
C ILE A 500 -13.02 -28.33 -1.31
N LYS A 501 -13.45 -28.28 -2.57
CA LYS A 501 -13.40 -29.38 -3.51
C LYS A 501 -12.25 -29.10 -4.48
N SER A 502 -11.22 -29.93 -4.44
CA SER A 502 -9.96 -29.70 -5.15
C SER A 502 -9.36 -31.03 -5.63
N PRO A 503 -8.62 -31.06 -6.75
CA PRO A 503 -7.71 -32.16 -7.06
C PRO A 503 -6.66 -32.26 -5.96
N ILE A 504 -6.65 -33.39 -5.27
CA ILE A 504 -5.69 -33.68 -4.21
C ILE A 504 -4.53 -34.51 -4.74
N ALA A 505 -3.33 -34.04 -4.45
CA ALA A 505 -2.05 -34.53 -4.89
C ALA A 505 -1.19 -34.99 -3.70
N ARG A 506 -0.22 -35.88 -3.95
CA ARG A 506 0.83 -36.27 -3.00
C ARG A 506 2.18 -36.37 -3.70
N PHE A 507 3.25 -36.11 -2.96
CA PHE A 507 4.61 -36.30 -3.45
C PHE A 507 4.89 -37.81 -3.66
N PRO A 508 5.42 -38.22 -4.84
CA PRO A 508 5.97 -39.55 -5.05
C PRO A 508 7.18 -39.83 -4.14
N SER A 509 7.40 -41.11 -3.81
CA SER A 509 8.55 -41.56 -3.01
C SER A 509 9.92 -41.33 -3.63
N HIS A 510 10.00 -40.99 -4.92
CA HIS A 510 11.23 -40.65 -5.62
C HIS A 510 11.52 -39.14 -5.67
N VAL A 511 10.58 -38.30 -5.25
CA VAL A 511 10.77 -36.84 -5.22
C VAL A 511 11.62 -36.47 -4.00
N ARG A 512 12.64 -35.65 -4.23
CA ARG A 512 13.53 -35.11 -3.20
C ARG A 512 13.24 -33.64 -2.98
N LEU A 513 13.35 -33.18 -1.73
CA LEU A 513 13.31 -31.77 -1.34
C LEU A 513 14.74 -31.30 -1.06
N GLU A 514 15.11 -30.14 -1.61
CA GLU A 514 16.43 -29.53 -1.51
C GLU A 514 16.32 -28.04 -1.22
N GLY A 515 17.18 -27.50 -0.36
CA GLY A 515 17.16 -26.10 0.06
C GLY A 515 16.19 -25.82 1.21
N GLU A 516 16.54 -24.87 2.08
CA GLU A 516 15.78 -24.46 3.25
C GLU A 516 15.58 -22.94 3.20
N PRO A 517 14.45 -22.40 3.70
CA PRO A 517 13.16 -23.05 3.98
C PRO A 517 12.27 -23.12 2.72
N ARG A 518 12.77 -22.65 1.56
CA ARG A 518 12.15 -22.82 0.25
C ARG A 518 12.63 -24.11 -0.38
N LEU A 519 11.90 -25.18 -0.11
CA LEU A 519 12.20 -26.53 -0.56
C LEU A 519 11.90 -26.66 -2.06
N VAL A 520 12.95 -26.75 -2.87
CA VAL A 520 12.86 -27.11 -4.29
C VAL A 520 12.62 -28.61 -4.39
N PHE A 521 11.68 -29.04 -5.24
CA PHE A 521 11.48 -30.46 -5.51
C PHE A 521 11.71 -30.84 -6.97
N ARG A 522 12.34 -32.01 -7.14
CA ARG A 522 12.85 -32.53 -8.41
C ARG A 522 12.40 -33.96 -8.64
N ASP A 523 12.34 -34.38 -9.90
CA ASP A 523 12.15 -35.79 -10.26
C ASP A 523 13.46 -36.60 -10.18
N ALA A 524 13.37 -37.90 -10.47
CA ALA A 524 14.52 -38.80 -10.49
C ALA A 524 15.60 -38.46 -11.55
N SER A 525 15.30 -37.59 -12.51
CA SER A 525 16.24 -37.07 -13.52
C SER A 525 16.90 -35.74 -13.12
N ASN A 526 16.66 -35.27 -11.87
CA ASN A 526 17.08 -33.97 -11.36
C ASN A 526 16.36 -32.75 -12.01
N THR A 527 15.29 -33.00 -12.77
CA THR A 527 14.50 -31.92 -13.40
C THR A 527 13.70 -31.18 -12.33
N PHE A 528 13.77 -29.85 -12.34
CA PHE A 528 12.95 -28.99 -11.48
C PHE A 528 11.46 -29.18 -11.78
N LEU A 529 10.69 -29.54 -10.76
CA LEU A 529 9.23 -29.71 -10.85
C LEU A 529 8.49 -28.51 -10.25
N GLY A 530 9.02 -27.94 -9.18
CA GLY A 530 8.33 -26.91 -8.41
C GLY A 530 9.05 -26.54 -7.10
N ARG A 531 8.36 -25.73 -6.32
CA ARG A 531 8.79 -25.23 -5.01
C ARG A 531 7.70 -25.42 -3.98
N LEU A 532 8.09 -25.82 -2.77
CA LEU A 532 7.30 -25.76 -1.55
C LEU A 532 7.90 -24.68 -0.65
N THR A 533 7.11 -23.68 -0.28
CA THR A 533 7.48 -22.68 0.74
C THR A 533 6.67 -22.98 1.98
N LEU A 534 7.31 -23.33 3.10
CA LEU A 534 6.63 -23.58 4.37
C LEU A 534 6.14 -22.27 4.99
N ASP A 535 5.01 -22.30 5.70
CA ASP A 535 4.43 -21.11 6.33
C ASP A 535 5.28 -20.57 7.49
N VAL A 536 6.09 -21.44 8.11
CA VAL A 536 7.03 -21.13 9.19
C VAL A 536 8.44 -21.67 8.88
N THR A 537 9.46 -21.23 9.61
CA THR A 537 10.85 -21.75 9.46
C THR A 537 11.14 -22.96 10.37
N GLU A 538 10.30 -23.24 11.37
CA GLU A 538 10.52 -24.34 12.30
C GLU A 538 10.39 -25.72 11.61
N ARG A 539 11.47 -26.50 11.63
CA ARG A 539 11.57 -27.88 11.07
C ARG A 539 10.59 -28.91 11.67
N LEU A 540 9.76 -28.50 12.64
CA LEU A 540 8.87 -29.39 13.39
C LEU A 540 7.52 -29.63 12.69
N GLU A 541 7.09 -28.78 11.75
CA GLU A 541 5.80 -28.99 11.09
C GLU A 541 5.77 -30.22 10.17
N ILE A 542 6.91 -30.62 9.58
CA ILE A 542 7.00 -31.74 8.64
C ILE A 542 8.22 -32.60 8.98
N THR A 543 7.97 -33.78 9.58
CA THR A 543 9.00 -34.80 9.77
C THR A 543 9.30 -35.59 8.49
N THR A 544 8.28 -35.83 7.66
CA THR A 544 8.42 -36.50 6.36
C THR A 544 7.51 -35.90 5.29
N ILE A 545 8.02 -35.82 4.06
CA ILE A 545 7.27 -35.32 2.89
C ILE A 545 5.94 -36.08 2.63
N HIS A 546 5.85 -37.33 3.09
CA HIS A 546 4.68 -38.19 2.92
C HIS A 546 3.48 -37.78 3.80
N GLU A 547 3.71 -36.98 4.86
CA GLU A 547 2.65 -36.36 5.67
C GLU A 547 1.92 -35.25 4.90
N ILE A 548 2.54 -34.68 3.86
CA ILE A 548 1.99 -33.57 3.10
C ILE A 548 0.98 -34.06 2.07
N VAL A 549 -0.21 -33.46 2.13
CA VAL A 549 -1.24 -33.52 1.11
C VAL A 549 -1.27 -32.18 0.37
N ILE A 550 -1.23 -32.20 -0.96
CA ILE A 550 -1.26 -30.97 -1.77
C ILE A 550 -2.67 -30.77 -2.31
N ALA A 551 -3.28 -29.60 -2.10
CA ALA A 551 -4.53 -29.22 -2.73
C ALA A 551 -4.25 -28.21 -3.87
N LEU A 552 -4.60 -28.56 -5.11
CA LEU A 552 -4.39 -27.68 -6.26
C LEU A 552 -5.49 -26.61 -6.33
N ILE A 553 -5.10 -25.33 -6.25
CA ILE A 553 -6.04 -24.20 -6.10
C ILE A 553 -6.30 -23.49 -7.43
N GLY A 554 -5.27 -23.21 -8.24
CA GLY A 554 -5.43 -22.42 -9.47
C GLY A 554 -4.25 -22.48 -10.44
N TYR A 555 -4.47 -21.98 -11.64
CA TYR A 555 -3.43 -21.71 -12.63
C TYR A 555 -3.00 -20.24 -12.58
N HIS A 556 -1.70 -19.96 -12.63
CA HIS A 556 -1.13 -18.61 -12.59
C HIS A 556 -0.16 -18.39 -13.75
N GLY A 557 -0.09 -17.16 -14.29
CA GLY A 557 0.93 -16.81 -15.28
C GLY A 557 0.67 -15.57 -16.14
N GLN A 558 1.44 -14.51 -15.88
CA GLN A 558 2.22 -13.78 -16.89
C GLN A 558 3.64 -13.59 -16.32
N TYR A 559 4.65 -13.48 -17.19
CA TYR A 559 6.10 -13.60 -16.90
C TYR A 559 6.63 -15.04 -16.64
N ARG A 560 7.53 -15.49 -17.54
CA ARG A 560 8.42 -16.66 -17.45
C ARG A 560 7.84 -18.07 -17.21
N GLY A 561 6.52 -18.28 -17.24
CA GLY A 561 5.93 -19.64 -17.33
C GLY A 561 4.46 -19.73 -16.93
N GLN A 562 3.82 -20.88 -17.20
CA GLN A 562 2.54 -21.26 -16.57
C GLN A 562 2.83 -22.12 -15.34
N TYR A 563 2.19 -21.80 -14.22
CA TYR A 563 2.32 -22.52 -12.95
C TYR A 563 0.96 -22.96 -12.44
N ILE A 564 0.91 -24.07 -11.70
CA ILE A 564 -0.22 -24.41 -10.82
C ILE A 564 0.18 -24.03 -9.40
N THR A 565 -0.68 -23.28 -8.73
CA THR A 565 -0.54 -22.95 -7.30
C THR A 565 -1.40 -23.87 -6.45
N GLY A 566 -0.92 -24.19 -5.25
CA GLY A 566 -1.60 -25.08 -4.32
C GLY A 566 -1.23 -24.86 -2.87
N LEU A 567 -1.96 -25.53 -1.97
CA LEU A 567 -1.71 -25.54 -0.54
C LEU A 567 -1.00 -26.83 -0.16
N ALA A 568 0.06 -26.74 0.66
CA ALA A 568 0.58 -27.87 1.40
C ALA A 568 -0.20 -28.01 2.71
N LEU A 569 -0.75 -29.20 2.95
CA LEU A 569 -1.65 -29.50 4.05
C LEU A 569 -1.11 -30.68 4.87
N LYS A 570 -1.20 -30.57 6.20
CA LYS A 570 -1.00 -31.69 7.14
C LYS A 570 -2.33 -32.02 7.81
N GLN A 571 -2.54 -33.27 8.21
CA GLN A 571 -3.71 -33.62 9.01
C GLN A 571 -3.58 -33.00 10.41
N GLY A 572 -4.68 -32.54 11.00
CA GLY A 572 -4.69 -32.06 12.38
C GLY A 572 -4.26 -33.13 13.38
N GLU A 573 -3.79 -32.72 14.56
CA GLU A 573 -3.54 -33.62 15.69
C GLU A 573 -4.87 -34.23 16.18
N GLU A 574 -4.82 -35.26 17.04
CA GLU A 574 -5.92 -36.20 17.31
C GLU A 574 -7.27 -35.60 17.78
N GLN A 575 -7.33 -34.30 18.08
CA GLN A 575 -8.53 -33.57 18.47
C GLN A 575 -9.09 -32.59 17.40
N GLU A 576 -8.33 -32.28 16.33
CA GLU A 576 -8.77 -31.37 15.26
C GLU A 576 -9.27 -32.13 14.03
N SER A 577 -10.59 -32.12 13.79
CA SER A 577 -11.19 -32.72 12.60
C SER A 577 -10.94 -31.88 11.34
N GLY A 578 -9.79 -32.04 10.69
CA GLY A 578 -9.50 -31.37 9.43
C GLY A 578 -8.04 -31.47 8.97
N PHE A 579 -7.72 -30.63 7.98
CA PHE A 579 -6.36 -30.34 7.56
C PHE A 579 -5.93 -28.96 8.07
N ARG A 580 -4.65 -28.81 8.37
CA ARG A 580 -3.99 -27.52 8.64
C ARG A 580 -3.11 -27.18 7.44
N ARG A 581 -3.10 -25.92 7.02
CA ARG A 581 -2.14 -25.39 6.05
C ARG A 581 -0.77 -25.24 6.70
N VAL A 582 0.25 -25.77 6.02
CA VAL A 582 1.67 -25.75 6.44
C VAL A 582 2.58 -25.11 5.38
N GLY A 583 2.04 -24.74 4.21
CA GLY A 583 2.82 -24.09 3.16
C GLY A 583 2.06 -23.81 1.86
N PHE A 584 2.78 -23.17 0.95
CA PHE A 584 2.40 -22.83 -0.41
C PHE A 584 3.22 -23.66 -1.41
N VAL A 585 2.58 -24.13 -2.49
CA VAL A 585 3.20 -24.96 -3.53
C VAL A 585 3.06 -24.31 -4.89
N GLU A 586 4.17 -24.19 -5.61
CA GLU A 586 4.25 -23.79 -7.03
C GLU A 586 4.71 -25.00 -7.86
N ILE A 587 3.95 -25.38 -8.90
CA ILE A 587 4.28 -26.50 -9.79
C ILE A 587 4.41 -25.98 -11.23
N ILE A 588 5.55 -26.23 -11.89
CA ILE A 588 5.74 -25.80 -13.28
C ILE A 588 4.85 -26.60 -14.22
N VAL A 589 4.14 -25.90 -15.11
CA VAL A 589 3.45 -26.50 -16.25
C VAL A 589 4.29 -26.25 -17.51
N LYS A 590 5.07 -27.24 -17.94
CA LYS A 590 5.71 -27.20 -19.27
C LYS A 590 4.62 -27.19 -20.36
N PRO A 591 4.82 -26.53 -21.53
CA PRO A 591 3.77 -26.37 -22.55
C PRO A 591 3.26 -27.65 -23.23
N SER A 592 3.82 -28.85 -22.96
CA SER A 592 3.42 -30.07 -23.65
C SER A 592 2.14 -30.69 -23.08
N ARG A 593 1.30 -31.25 -23.97
CA ARG A 593 0.11 -32.04 -23.59
C ARG A 593 0.47 -33.28 -22.75
N THR A 594 1.66 -33.85 -22.96
CA THR A 594 2.20 -34.94 -22.13
C THR A 594 2.42 -34.50 -20.70
N TRP A 595 3.12 -33.38 -20.46
CA TRP A 595 3.44 -32.91 -19.10
C TRP A 595 2.20 -32.68 -18.23
N ARG A 596 1.09 -32.18 -18.79
CA ARG A 596 -0.18 -32.07 -18.03
C ARG A 596 -0.73 -33.43 -17.60
N ARG A 597 -0.59 -34.45 -18.44
CA ARG A 597 -0.95 -35.84 -18.12
C ARG A 597 0.01 -36.44 -17.11
N ASP A 598 1.30 -36.13 -17.22
CA ASP A 598 2.37 -36.64 -16.39
C ASP A 598 2.36 -36.02 -14.98
N VAL A 599 2.04 -34.73 -14.83
CA VAL A 599 1.80 -34.10 -13.51
C VAL A 599 0.56 -34.72 -12.83
N SER A 600 -0.54 -34.92 -13.58
CA SER A 600 -1.75 -35.59 -13.07
C SER A 600 -1.49 -37.04 -12.63
N TYR A 601 -0.61 -37.74 -13.37
CA TYR A 601 -0.20 -39.11 -13.13
C TYR A 601 0.79 -39.23 -11.96
N ALA A 602 1.82 -38.39 -11.92
CA ALA A 602 2.83 -38.33 -10.87
C ALA A 602 2.20 -37.98 -9.52
N LEU A 603 1.31 -36.99 -9.47
CA LEU A 603 0.66 -36.55 -8.25
C LEU A 603 -0.54 -37.41 -7.80
N ARG A 604 -0.94 -38.42 -8.59
CA ARG A 604 -2.13 -39.28 -8.36
C ARG A 604 -3.40 -38.48 -8.05
N THR A 605 -3.69 -37.46 -8.86
CA THR A 605 -4.76 -36.52 -8.57
C THR A 605 -6.15 -37.16 -8.57
N ARG A 606 -6.95 -36.89 -7.52
CA ARG A 606 -8.40 -37.12 -7.50
C ARG A 606 -9.09 -35.92 -6.88
N ASN A 607 -10.23 -35.51 -7.43
CA ASN A 607 -11.09 -34.54 -6.76
C ASN A 607 -11.56 -35.10 -5.42
N LYS A 608 -11.32 -34.37 -4.34
CA LYS A 608 -11.84 -34.66 -3.01
C LYS A 608 -12.41 -33.39 -2.40
N VAL A 609 -13.37 -33.60 -1.51
CA VAL A 609 -13.81 -32.59 -0.55
C VAL A 609 -12.91 -32.69 0.67
N ILE A 610 -12.30 -31.59 1.08
CA ILE A 610 -11.46 -31.50 2.28
C ILE A 610 -11.82 -30.23 3.07
N THR A 611 -11.79 -30.32 4.39
CA THR A 611 -11.97 -29.19 5.29
C THR A 611 -10.62 -28.76 5.85
N ILE A 612 -10.33 -27.48 5.78
CA ILE A 612 -9.13 -26.84 6.30
C ILE A 612 -9.52 -25.92 7.46
N VAL A 613 -8.83 -26.03 8.59
CA VAL A 613 -9.06 -25.26 9.83
C VAL A 613 -8.00 -24.18 10.04
#